data_AF-A0A6C0DD46-F1
#
_entry.id   AF-A0A6C0DD46-F1
#
_cell.length_a   1.000
_cell.length_b   1.000
_cell.length_c   1.000
_cell.angle_alpha   90.00
_cell.angle_beta   90.00
_cell.angle_gamma   90.00
#
_symmetry.space_group_name_H-M   'P 1'
#
loop_
_entity.id
_entity.type
_entity.pdbx_description
1 polymer ?
#
loop_
_entity_poly.entity_id
_entity_poly.type
_entity_poly.pdbx_seq_one_letter_code
_entity_poly.pdbx_strand_id
1 'polypeptide(L)'
;MAQIGTSKLCNPWNTKNSVISSNEIIQILREYGLKTFPSDLSLFKQACIHTSYVNKSDIWSKQEEPMVIVDRPEGCLPLQKADNEELEYAGDSILSGIVGTYLKERFSGQGEGFMTNLRTEIVNNDRLGELAMKIGLQKWLIISRHVEDV
;
A
#
# COMPACT_ATOMS: atom_id res chain seq x y z
N MET A 1 -13.24 -34.77 -27.51
CA MET A 1 -13.35 -33.30 -27.63
C MET A 1 -13.06 -32.72 -26.24
N ALA A 2 -11.81 -32.38 -25.95
CA ALA A 2 -11.47 -31.73 -24.68
C ALA A 2 -12.04 -30.31 -24.68
N GLN A 3 -12.79 -29.95 -23.63
CA GLN A 3 -13.19 -28.57 -23.39
C GLN A 3 -11.91 -27.74 -23.24
N ILE A 4 -11.65 -26.85 -24.20
CA ILE A 4 -10.67 -25.78 -24.03
C ILE A 4 -11.30 -24.85 -22.99
N GLY A 5 -10.84 -24.94 -21.74
CA GLY A 5 -11.25 -24.00 -20.70
C GLY A 5 -10.97 -22.58 -21.19
N THR A 6 -12.01 -21.75 -21.25
CA THR A 6 -11.90 -20.35 -21.66
C THR A 6 -11.03 -19.63 -20.65
N SER A 7 -9.79 -19.31 -21.01
CA SER A 7 -8.90 -18.51 -20.17
C SER A 7 -9.46 -17.09 -20.01
N LYS A 8 -9.48 -16.60 -18.78
CA LYS A 8 -9.99 -15.26 -18.47
C LYS A 8 -8.87 -14.24 -18.66
N LEU A 9 -9.09 -13.27 -19.53
CA LEU A 9 -8.14 -12.18 -19.74
C LEU A 9 -8.16 -11.22 -18.53
N CYS A 10 -6.98 -10.92 -18.00
CA CYS A 10 -6.79 -9.96 -16.93
C CYS A 10 -5.95 -8.78 -17.45
N ASN A 11 -6.46 -7.56 -17.33
CA ASN A 11 -5.74 -6.33 -17.68
C ASN A 11 -5.41 -5.52 -16.42
N PRO A 12 -4.24 -5.73 -15.79
CA PRO A 12 -3.87 -4.98 -14.59
C PRO A 12 -3.33 -3.57 -14.89
N TRP A 13 -3.01 -3.27 -16.15
CA TRP A 13 -2.18 -2.13 -16.53
C TRP A 13 -2.84 -0.78 -16.25
N ASN A 14 -2.11 0.08 -15.55
CA ASN A 14 -2.55 1.43 -15.23
C ASN A 14 -1.49 2.45 -15.68
N THR A 15 -1.87 3.34 -16.59
CA THR A 15 -1.00 4.37 -17.18
C THR A 15 -0.70 5.53 -16.24
N LYS A 16 -1.47 5.69 -15.15
CA LYS A 16 -1.26 6.74 -14.15
C LYS A 16 -0.24 6.35 -13.08
N ASN A 17 0.10 5.06 -12.98
CA ASN A 17 1.09 4.59 -12.02
C ASN A 17 2.46 5.20 -12.31
N SER A 18 3.09 5.73 -11.26
CA SER A 18 4.46 6.26 -11.33
C SER A 18 5.24 5.84 -10.09
N VAL A 19 6.53 5.55 -10.26
CA VAL A 19 7.41 5.21 -9.12
C VAL A 19 7.87 6.51 -8.48
N ILE A 20 7.65 6.65 -7.17
CA ILE A 20 8.16 7.79 -6.41
C ILE A 20 9.69 7.85 -6.47
N SER A 21 10.22 9.04 -6.78
CA SER A 21 11.67 9.25 -6.87
C SER A 21 12.30 9.37 -5.47
N SER A 22 13.60 9.05 -5.36
CA SER A 22 14.32 9.20 -4.10
C SER A 22 14.30 10.64 -3.56
N ASN A 23 14.30 11.64 -4.46
CA ASN A 23 14.23 13.04 -4.07
C ASN A 23 12.87 13.40 -3.47
N GLU A 24 11.78 12.91 -4.07
CA GLU A 24 10.42 13.12 -3.55
C GLU A 24 10.25 12.46 -2.18
N ILE A 25 10.77 11.24 -1.99
CA ILE A 25 10.76 10.56 -0.69
C ILE A 25 11.49 11.41 0.35
N ILE A 26 12.73 11.84 0.06
CA ILE A 26 13.52 12.64 0.99
C ILE A 26 12.84 13.97 1.30
N GLN A 27 12.18 14.60 0.33
CA GLN A 27 11.43 15.83 0.53
C GLN A 27 10.27 15.61 1.50
N ILE A 28 9.45 14.57 1.30
CA ILE A 28 8.34 14.21 2.19
C ILE A 28 8.88 13.94 3.60
N LEU A 29 9.90 13.09 3.74
CA LEU A 29 10.47 12.74 5.04
C LEU A 29 10.98 13.99 5.78
N ARG A 30 11.64 14.91 5.05
CA ARG A 30 12.15 16.17 5.62
C ARG A 30 11.02 17.09 6.07
N GLU A 31 9.98 17.23 5.26
CA GLU A 31 8.81 18.06 5.58
C GLU A 31 8.13 17.60 6.88
N TYR A 32 8.07 16.28 7.11
CA TYR A 32 7.52 15.69 8.32
C TYR A 32 8.55 15.48 9.45
N GLY A 33 9.68 16.18 9.39
CA GLY A 33 10.60 16.35 10.52
C GLY A 33 11.75 15.36 10.62
N LEU A 34 11.95 14.46 9.65
CA LEU A 34 13.14 13.60 9.63
C LEU A 34 14.38 14.41 9.20
N LYS A 35 15.42 14.37 10.03
CA LYS A 35 16.71 15.03 9.77
C LYS A 35 17.71 14.12 9.07
N THR A 36 17.55 12.81 9.24
CA THR A 36 18.41 11.76 8.68
C THR A 36 17.57 10.80 7.87
N PHE A 37 18.12 10.33 6.75
CA PHE A 37 17.41 9.46 5.80
C PHE A 37 18.20 8.18 5.59
N PRO A 38 17.53 7.02 5.48
CA PRO A 38 18.22 5.78 5.14
C PRO A 38 18.80 5.86 3.73
N SER A 39 19.94 5.20 3.52
CA SER A 39 20.59 5.13 2.20
C SER A 39 19.77 4.31 1.20
N ASP A 40 19.04 3.32 1.71
CA ASP A 40 18.10 2.53 0.93
C ASP A 40 16.66 3.00 1.17
N LEU A 41 15.98 3.34 0.08
CA LEU A 41 14.59 3.80 0.04
C LEU A 41 13.68 2.77 -0.63
N SER A 42 14.17 1.55 -0.85
CA SER A 42 13.44 0.43 -1.45
C SER A 42 12.14 0.14 -0.71
N LEU A 43 12.18 0.10 0.64
CA LEU A 43 11.01 -0.16 1.47
C LEU A 43 9.93 0.93 1.33
N PHE A 44 10.33 2.21 1.23
CA PHE A 44 9.36 3.28 1.00
C PHE A 44 8.69 3.12 -0.38
N LYS A 45 9.47 2.79 -1.41
CA LYS A 45 8.92 2.52 -2.75
C LYS A 45 8.00 1.31 -2.74
N GLN A 46 8.35 0.25 -2.02
CA GLN A 46 7.53 -0.95 -1.87
C GLN A 46 6.23 -0.67 -1.12
N ALA A 47 6.25 0.18 -0.09
CA ALA A 47 5.06 0.58 0.65
C ALA A 47 4.00 1.27 -0.23
N CYS A 48 4.40 1.81 -1.39
CA CYS A 48 3.51 2.40 -2.37
C CYS A 48 2.89 1.36 -3.36
N ILE A 49 3.21 0.07 -3.26
CA ILE A 49 2.76 -0.96 -4.21
C ILE A 49 1.63 -1.76 -3.59
N HIS A 50 0.44 -1.67 -4.18
CA HIS A 50 -0.70 -2.48 -3.76
C HIS A 50 -0.63 -3.90 -4.33
N THR A 51 -1.15 -4.88 -3.59
CA THR A 51 -1.24 -6.31 -3.94
C THR A 51 -1.86 -6.58 -5.33
N SER A 52 -2.67 -5.65 -5.84
CA SER A 52 -3.27 -5.72 -7.19
C SER A 52 -2.30 -5.53 -8.35
N TYR A 53 -1.12 -4.92 -8.12
CA TYR A 53 -0.13 -4.61 -9.17
C TYR A 53 1.15 -5.46 -9.04
N VAL A 54 1.04 -6.61 -8.36
CA VAL A 54 2.12 -7.59 -8.22
C VAL A 54 1.95 -8.71 -9.24
N ASN A 55 3.08 -9.22 -9.77
CA ASN A 55 3.05 -10.37 -10.66
C ASN A 55 2.74 -11.66 -9.89
N LYS A 56 1.54 -12.20 -10.09
CA LYS A 56 1.09 -13.47 -9.52
C LYS A 56 0.82 -14.52 -10.60
N SER A 57 1.50 -14.45 -11.75
CA SER A 57 1.32 -15.35 -12.90
C SER A 57 1.40 -16.84 -12.53
N ASP A 58 2.29 -17.18 -11.60
CA ASP A 58 2.50 -18.56 -11.17
C ASP A 58 1.33 -19.10 -10.34
N ILE A 59 0.59 -18.21 -9.68
CA ILE A 59 -0.62 -18.55 -8.91
C ILE A 59 -1.82 -18.60 -9.85
N TRP A 60 -1.97 -17.58 -10.70
CA TRP A 60 -3.07 -17.45 -11.67
C TRP A 60 -3.12 -18.58 -12.70
N SER A 61 -1.98 -19.14 -13.07
CA SER A 61 -1.91 -20.28 -13.99
C SER A 61 -2.33 -21.62 -13.36
N LYS A 62 -2.41 -21.71 -12.02
CA LYS A 62 -2.74 -22.94 -11.28
C LYS A 62 -4.19 -22.99 -10.79
N GLN A 63 -5.00 -21.97 -11.09
CA GLN A 63 -6.40 -21.91 -10.69
C GLN A 63 -7.30 -22.74 -11.62
N GLU A 64 -8.50 -23.10 -11.14
CA GLU A 64 -9.51 -23.82 -11.94
C GLU A 64 -9.89 -23.06 -13.21
N GLU A 65 -9.93 -21.73 -13.14
CA GLU A 65 -10.03 -20.83 -14.29
C GLU A 65 -8.71 -20.04 -14.44
N PRO A 66 -7.80 -20.46 -15.34
CA PRO A 66 -6.52 -19.77 -15.48
C PRO A 66 -6.69 -18.37 -16.05
N MET A 67 -6.10 -17.39 -15.37
CA MET A 67 -6.05 -16.02 -15.84
C MET A 67 -4.79 -15.77 -16.66
N VAL A 68 -4.95 -15.11 -17.81
CA VAL A 68 -3.85 -14.70 -18.69
C VAL A 68 -3.77 -13.18 -18.69
N ILE A 69 -2.60 -12.65 -18.35
CA ILE A 69 -2.33 -11.21 -18.37
C ILE A 69 -2.16 -10.77 -19.82
N VAL A 70 -2.86 -9.70 -20.21
CA VAL A 70 -2.67 -9.11 -21.55
C VAL A 70 -1.30 -8.47 -21.68
N ASP A 71 -0.79 -8.34 -22.90
CA ASP A 71 0.49 -7.67 -23.15
C ASP A 71 0.52 -6.26 -22.56
N ARG A 72 1.69 -5.89 -21.99
CA ARG A 72 1.90 -4.59 -21.35
C ARG A 72 1.90 -3.48 -22.41
N PRO A 73 0.98 -2.49 -22.33
CA PRO A 73 1.02 -1.32 -23.19
C PRO A 73 2.28 -0.46 -22.96
N GLU A 74 2.66 0.30 -23.97
CA GLU A 74 3.70 1.33 -23.84
C GLU A 74 3.29 2.38 -22.79
N GLY A 75 4.24 2.86 -21.98
CA GLY A 75 4.00 3.82 -20.90
C GLY A 75 3.53 3.21 -19.57
N CYS A 76 3.07 1.96 -19.53
CA CYS A 76 2.70 1.30 -18.27
C CYS A 76 3.93 0.75 -17.53
N LEU A 77 3.95 0.88 -16.20
CA LEU A 77 4.98 0.24 -15.37
C LEU A 77 4.89 -1.31 -15.48
N PRO A 78 6.01 -2.04 -15.43
CA PRO A 78 5.97 -3.49 -15.26
C PRO A 78 5.31 -3.86 -13.92
N LEU A 79 4.71 -5.05 -13.86
CA LEU A 79 4.22 -5.59 -12.58
C LEU A 79 5.36 -5.73 -11.58
N GLN A 80 5.04 -5.49 -10.32
CA GLN A 80 6.00 -5.48 -9.23
C GLN A 80 6.20 -6.88 -8.64
N LYS A 81 7.31 -7.06 -7.91
CA LYS A 81 7.67 -8.35 -7.30
C LYS A 81 7.10 -8.54 -5.90
N ALA A 82 6.82 -7.45 -5.20
CA ALA A 82 6.33 -7.43 -3.82
C ALA A 82 5.37 -6.25 -3.63
N ASP A 83 4.39 -6.43 -2.75
CA ASP A 83 3.43 -5.42 -2.32
C ASP A 83 3.78 -4.87 -0.94
N ASN A 84 2.88 -4.03 -0.43
CA ASN A 84 2.97 -3.37 0.86
C ASN A 84 2.40 -4.18 2.03
N GLU A 85 1.81 -5.37 1.84
CA GLU A 85 1.02 -6.03 2.90
C GLU A 85 1.87 -6.35 4.15
N GLU A 86 3.10 -6.86 3.97
CA GLU A 86 4.01 -7.11 5.10
C GLU A 86 4.51 -5.83 5.77
N LEU A 87 4.71 -4.75 4.99
CA LEU A 87 5.14 -3.45 5.51
C LEU A 87 4.02 -2.75 6.27
N GLU A 88 2.79 -2.86 5.79
CA GLU A 88 1.57 -2.40 6.44
C GLU A 88 1.40 -3.10 7.79
N TYR A 89 1.51 -4.43 7.82
CA TYR A 89 1.44 -5.20 9.07
C TYR A 89 2.47 -4.74 10.12
N ALA A 90 3.72 -4.52 9.71
CA ALA A 90 4.76 -4.01 10.61
C ALA A 90 4.51 -2.55 11.03
N GLY A 91 4.07 -1.72 10.09
CA GLY A 91 3.73 -0.31 10.31
C GLY A 91 2.60 -0.11 11.31
N ASP A 92 1.54 -0.92 11.21
CA ASP A 92 0.39 -0.90 12.11
C ASP A 92 0.77 -1.25 13.55
N SER A 93 1.68 -2.21 13.73
CA SER A 93 2.21 -2.57 15.04
C SER A 93 2.99 -1.41 15.67
N ILE A 94 3.82 -0.72 14.88
CA ILE A 94 4.58 0.46 15.32
C ILE A 94 3.62 1.61 15.67
N LEU A 95 2.68 1.93 14.78
CA LEU A 95 1.70 3.00 14.97
C LEU A 95 0.84 2.75 16.21
N SER A 96 0.37 1.51 16.38
CA SER A 96 -0.41 1.10 17.56
C SER A 96 0.36 1.26 18.86
N GLY A 97 1.66 0.94 18.86
CA GLY A 97 2.54 1.12 20.01
C GLY A 97 2.78 2.60 20.36
N ILE A 98 3.03 3.44 19.36
CA ILE A 98 3.22 4.89 19.53
C ILE A 98 1.95 5.53 20.07
N VAL A 99 0.82 5.29 19.43
CA VAL A 99 -0.47 5.87 19.82
C VAL A 99 -0.91 5.34 21.19
N GLY A 100 -0.75 4.04 21.45
CA GLY A 100 -1.05 3.46 22.76
C GLY A 100 -0.23 4.09 23.89
N THR A 101 1.07 4.30 23.67
CA THR A 101 1.95 4.98 24.63
C THR A 101 1.50 6.41 24.88
N TYR A 102 1.23 7.17 23.81
CA TYR A 102 0.76 8.55 23.91
C TYR A 102 -0.57 8.65 24.68
N LEU A 103 -1.55 7.80 24.38
CA LEU A 103 -2.85 7.80 25.05
C LEU A 103 -2.73 7.47 26.54
N LYS A 104 -1.89 6.50 26.90
CA LYS A 104 -1.63 6.12 28.30
C LYS A 104 -1.05 7.30 29.09
N GLU A 105 -0.10 8.02 28.51
CA GLU A 105 0.53 9.18 29.17
C GLU A 105 -0.44 10.37 29.26
N ARG A 106 -1.17 10.64 28.18
CA ARG A 106 -2.11 11.76 28.06
C ARG A 106 -3.36 11.59 28.95
N PHE A 107 -3.87 10.37 29.06
CA PHE A 107 -5.14 10.02 29.71
C PHE A 107 -4.97 8.98 30.82
N SER A 108 -3.94 9.16 31.65
CA SER A 108 -3.65 8.27 32.78
C SER A 108 -4.87 8.11 33.71
N GLY A 109 -5.16 6.86 34.10
CA GLY A 109 -6.25 6.52 35.02
C GLY A 109 -7.63 6.32 34.39
N GLN A 110 -7.81 6.52 33.08
CA GLN A 110 -9.11 6.34 32.40
C GLN A 110 -9.49 4.88 32.10
N GLY A 111 -8.56 3.94 32.26
CA GLY A 111 -8.78 2.50 32.04
C GLY A 111 -8.60 2.06 30.58
N GLU A 112 -8.39 0.75 30.39
CA GLU A 112 -8.04 0.16 29.09
C GLU A 112 -9.11 0.35 28.02
N GLY A 113 -10.39 0.08 28.35
CA GLY A 113 -11.48 0.20 27.38
C GLY A 113 -11.64 1.62 26.81
N PHE A 114 -11.44 2.67 27.63
CA PHE A 114 -11.44 4.06 27.15
C PHE A 114 -10.31 4.30 26.15
N MET A 115 -9.09 3.87 26.48
CA MET A 115 -7.92 4.06 25.62
C MET A 115 -8.04 3.27 24.31
N THR A 116 -8.58 2.05 24.37
CA THR A 116 -8.82 1.21 23.19
C THR A 116 -9.87 1.82 22.27
N ASN A 117 -10.99 2.32 22.81
CA ASN A 117 -12.00 3.02 22.01
C ASN A 117 -11.43 4.28 21.35
N LEU A 118 -10.73 5.11 22.13
CA LEU A 118 -10.14 6.35 21.62
C LEU A 118 -9.07 6.06 20.54
N ARG A 119 -8.27 5.00 20.71
CA ARG A 119 -7.29 4.59 19.68
C ARG A 119 -7.98 4.25 18.36
N THR A 120 -9.07 3.48 18.39
CA THR A 120 -9.84 3.12 17.19
C THR A 120 -10.47 4.34 16.51
N GLU A 121 -10.90 5.34 17.29
CA GLU A 121 -11.46 6.58 16.74
C GLU A 121 -10.42 7.48 16.03
N ILE A 122 -9.17 7.49 16.51
CA ILE A 122 -8.10 8.33 15.94
C ILE A 122 -7.24 7.61 14.90
N VAL A 123 -7.11 6.28 15.00
CA VAL A 123 -6.42 5.44 14.03
C VAL A 123 -7.43 4.53 13.36
N ASN A 124 -7.88 4.94 12.18
CA ASN A 124 -8.72 4.14 11.28
C ASN A 124 -8.48 4.58 9.84
N ASN A 125 -9.02 3.79 8.91
CA ASN A 125 -8.81 3.97 7.48
C ASN A 125 -9.18 5.37 6.98
N ASP A 126 -10.27 5.96 7.48
CA ASP A 126 -10.71 7.30 7.06
C ASP A 126 -9.68 8.35 7.48
N ARG A 127 -9.23 8.33 8.74
CA ARG A 127 -8.22 9.27 9.25
C ARG A 127 -6.86 9.09 8.59
N LEU A 128 -6.44 7.85 8.37
CA LEU A 128 -5.17 7.55 7.69
C LEU A 128 -5.23 7.93 6.21
N GLY A 129 -6.38 7.74 5.55
CA GLY A 129 -6.65 8.19 4.20
C GLY A 129 -6.58 9.72 4.08
N GLU A 130 -7.26 10.45 4.97
CA GLU A 130 -7.18 11.93 5.05
C GLU A 130 -5.71 12.39 5.21
N LEU A 131 -4.94 11.72 6.06
CA LEU A 131 -3.53 12.04 6.28
C LEU A 131 -2.68 11.74 5.04
N ALA A 132 -2.88 10.60 4.38
CA ALA A 132 -2.18 10.24 3.14
C ALA A 132 -2.45 11.26 2.03
N MET A 133 -3.70 11.74 1.91
CA MET A 133 -4.09 12.80 0.98
C MET A 133 -3.39 14.12 1.31
N LYS A 134 -3.30 14.47 2.59
CA LYS A 134 -2.61 15.68 3.06
C LYS A 134 -1.10 15.64 2.79
N ILE A 135 -0.46 14.47 2.97
CA ILE A 135 0.96 14.27 2.64
C ILE A 135 1.18 14.29 1.11
N GLY A 136 0.15 13.95 0.33
CA GLY A 136 0.28 13.82 -1.12
C GLY A 136 0.81 12.45 -1.55
N LEU A 137 0.53 11.38 -0.80
CA LEU A 137 0.98 10.02 -1.12
C LEU A 137 0.12 9.32 -2.18
N GLN A 138 -1.13 9.74 -2.35
CA GLN A 138 -2.09 9.15 -3.30
C GLN A 138 -1.58 9.12 -4.75
N LYS A 139 -0.77 10.12 -5.15
CA LYS A 139 -0.17 10.17 -6.50
C LYS A 139 0.87 9.08 -6.75
N TRP A 140 1.37 8.45 -5.69
CA TRP A 140 2.44 7.46 -5.75
C TRP A 140 1.95 6.04 -5.53
N LEU A 141 0.66 5.85 -5.20
CA LEU A 141 0.08 4.53 -5.01
C LEU A 141 0.02 3.80 -6.37
N ILE A 142 0.66 2.65 -6.44
CA ILE A 142 0.72 1.80 -7.64
C ILE A 142 -0.34 0.71 -7.49
N ILE A 143 -1.41 0.84 -8.28
CA ILE A 143 -2.59 -0.04 -8.26
C ILE A 143 -2.96 -0.52 -9.66
N SER A 144 -3.69 -1.63 -9.74
CA SER A 144 -4.27 -2.06 -11.01
C SER A 144 -5.40 -1.13 -11.43
N ARG A 145 -5.66 -1.03 -12.73
CA ARG A 145 -6.78 -0.21 -13.25
C ARG A 145 -8.13 -0.55 -12.61
N HIS A 146 -8.38 -1.83 -12.32
CA HIS A 146 -9.65 -2.28 -11.73
C HIS A 146 -9.85 -1.77 -10.30
N VAL A 147 -8.76 -1.49 -9.57
CA VAL A 147 -8.82 -0.93 -8.23
C VAL A 147 -9.01 0.59 -8.28
N GLU A 148 -8.53 1.24 -9.33
CA GLU A 148 -8.70 2.68 -9.50
C GLU A 148 -10.12 3.08 -9.93
N ASP A 149 -10.78 2.24 -10.72
CA ASP A 149 -12.13 2.49 -11.25
C ASP A 149 -13.26 2.22 -10.22
N VAL A 150 -12.93 1.87 -8.97
CA VAL A 150 -13.85 1.58 -7.84
C VAL A 150 -13.90 2.77 -6.89
#